data_AF-A0A1H3F2I3-F1
#
_entry.id   AF-A0A1H3F2I3-F1
#
_cell.length_a   1.000
_cell.length_b   1.000
_cell.length_c   1.000
_cell.angle_alpha   90.00
_cell.angle_beta   90.00
_cell.angle_gamma   90.00
#
_symmetry.space_group_name_H-M   'P 1'
#
loop_
_entity.id
_entity.type
_entity.pdbx_description
1 polymer ?
#
loop_
_entity_poly.entity_id
_entity_poly.type
_entity_poly.pdbx_seq_one_letter_code
_entity_poly.pdbx_strand_id
1 'polypeptide(L)' 'MNWGKRMNIEEIIRSKDIDTYRKLKSIEKKKNKKHRKKKEIELGDSISNLMKHDAYKRIGRRLKQIRWG' A
#
# COMPACT_ATOMS: atom_id res chain seq x y z
N MET A 1 -39.48 -8.87 -12.73
CA MET A 1 -38.61 -9.78 -11.94
C MET A 1 -37.16 -9.39 -12.19
N ASN A 2 -36.46 -8.88 -11.19
CA ASN A 2 -35.07 -8.47 -11.33
C ASN A 2 -34.19 -9.71 -11.54
N TRP A 3 -33.48 -9.71 -12.66
CA TRP A 3 -32.56 -10.74 -13.09
C TRP A 3 -31.45 -10.93 -12.07
N GLY A 4 -31.04 -12.19 -11.87
CA GLY A 4 -30.05 -12.62 -10.89
C GLY A 4 -28.84 -11.71 -10.85
N LYS A 5 -28.71 -10.98 -9.74
CA LYS A 5 -27.52 -10.23 -9.35
C LYS A 5 -26.34 -11.19 -9.47
N ARG A 6 -25.40 -10.95 -10.40
CA ARG A 6 -24.14 -11.70 -10.48
C ARG A 6 -23.44 -11.51 -9.14
N MET A 7 -23.58 -12.52 -8.28
CA MET A 7 -23.07 -12.47 -6.93
C MET A 7 -21.55 -12.58 -7.05
N ASN A 8 -20.86 -11.49 -6.71
CA ASN A 8 -19.41 -11.49 -6.79
C ASN A 8 -18.88 -12.59 -5.85
N ILE A 9 -17.80 -13.26 -6.23
CA ILE A 9 -17.22 -14.35 -5.42
C ILE A 9 -16.95 -13.90 -3.98
N GLU A 10 -16.63 -12.61 -3.79
CA GLU A 10 -16.49 -11.99 -2.48
C GLU A 10 -17.80 -12.03 -1.65
N GLU A 11 -18.94 -11.70 -2.24
CA GLU A 11 -20.24 -11.71 -1.57
C GLU A 11 -20.69 -13.13 -1.23
N ILE A 12 -20.42 -14.08 -2.12
CA ILE A 12 -20.69 -15.51 -1.90
C ILE A 12 -19.88 -16.04 -0.72
N ILE A 13 -18.58 -15.73 -0.66
CA ILE A 13 -17.72 -16.18 0.44
C ILE A 13 -18.15 -15.50 1.74
N ARG A 14 -18.50 -14.20 1.70
CA ARG A 14 -18.97 -13.46 2.89
C ARG A 14 -20.25 -14.04 3.47
N SER A 15 -21.19 -14.50 2.65
CA SER A 15 -22.46 -15.08 3.12
C SER A 15 -22.32 -16.53 3.59
N LYS A 16 -21.48 -17.33 2.93
CA LYS A 16 -21.31 -18.76 3.24
C LYS A 16 -20.35 -19.02 4.41
N ASP A 17 -19.25 -18.26 4.50
CA ASP A 17 -18.22 -18.46 5.51
C ASP A 17 -17.54 -17.12 5.86
N ILE A 18 -18.05 -16.51 6.92
CA ILE A 18 -17.58 -15.21 7.39
C ILE A 18 -16.13 -15.27 7.93
N ASP A 19 -15.70 -16.41 8.47
CA ASP A 19 -14.36 -16.58 9.03
C ASP A 19 -13.31 -16.70 7.93
N THR A 20 -13.63 -17.46 6.88
CA THR A 20 -12.80 -17.52 5.67
C THR A 20 -12.72 -16.17 4.99
N TYR A 21 -13.85 -15.44 4.87
CA TYR A 21 -13.86 -14.07 4.34
C TYR A 21 -12.91 -13.15 5.12
N ARG A 22 -13.01 -13.14 6.46
CA ARG A 22 -12.17 -12.31 7.35
C ARG A 22 -10.69 -12.66 7.22
N LYS A 23 -10.34 -13.96 7.16
CA LYS A 23 -8.96 -14.42 6.95
C LYS A 23 -8.41 -13.95 5.61
N LEU A 24 -9.15 -14.12 4.51
CA LEU A 24 -8.74 -13.68 3.18
C LEU A 24 -8.49 -12.16 3.14
N LYS A 25 -9.41 -11.37 3.71
CA LYS A 25 -9.24 -9.91 3.78
C LYS A 25 -8.03 -9.49 4.62
N SER A 26 -7.72 -10.23 5.68
CA SER A 26 -6.52 -9.99 6.50
C SER A 26 -5.22 -10.27 5.74
N ILE A 27 -5.18 -11.32 4.91
CA ILE A 27 -4.03 -11.69 4.08
C ILE A 27 -3.79 -10.62 3.02
N GLU A 28 -4.86 -10.16 2.36
CA GLU A 28 -4.81 -9.07 1.39
C GLU A 28 -4.24 -7.79 2.00
N LYS A 29 -4.73 -7.38 3.19
CA LYS A 29 -4.20 -6.24 3.94
C LYS A 29 -2.71 -6.41 4.27
N LYS A 30 -2.27 -7.62 4.69
CA LYS A 30 -0.86 -7.91 4.97
C LYS A 30 0.01 -7.83 3.71
N LYS A 31 -0.44 -8.37 2.58
CA LYS A 31 0.26 -8.25 1.28
C LYS A 31 0.40 -6.78 0.89
N ASN A 32 -0.68 -6.02 0.96
CA ASN A 32 -0.67 -4.58 0.64
C ASN A 32 0.24 -3.78 1.59
N LYS A 33 0.26 -4.12 2.89
CA LYS A 33 1.18 -3.52 3.87
C LYS A 33 2.65 -3.88 3.57
N LYS A 34 2.94 -5.12 3.16
CA LYS A 34 4.29 -5.56 2.73
C LYS A 34 4.76 -4.81 1.48
N HIS A 35 3.86 -4.60 0.51
CA HIS A 35 4.16 -3.78 -0.66
C HIS A 35 4.34 -2.29 -0.33
N ARG A 36 3.62 -1.77 0.67
CA ARG A 36 3.80 -0.39 1.16
C ARG A 36 5.10 -0.22 1.95
N LYS A 37 5.49 -1.17 2.80
CA LYS A 37 6.77 -1.15 3.52
C LYS A 37 7.97 -1.15 2.60
N LYS A 38 7.91 -1.87 1.47
CA LYS A 38 8.95 -1.81 0.42
C LYS A 38 9.11 -0.42 -0.24
N LYS A 39 8.23 0.55 0.03
CA LYS A 39 8.37 1.93 -0.43
C LYS A 39 9.01 2.85 0.62
N GLU A 40 9.20 2.36 1.84
CA GLU A 40 9.96 3.10 2.86
C GLU A 40 11.45 2.91 2.54
N ILE A 41 12.18 4.02 2.51
CA ILE A 41 13.63 4.01 2.29
C ILE A 41 14.26 3.48 3.58
N GLU A 42 14.93 2.34 3.52
CA GLU A 42 15.60 1.71 4.67
C GLU A 42 17.11 2.03 4.66
N LEU A 43 17.75 2.00 5.84
CA LEU A 43 19.21 2.13 5.95
C LEU A 43 19.87 0.92 5.25
N GLY A 44 20.74 1.19 4.27
CA GLY A 44 21.35 0.15 3.42
C GLY A 44 20.69 -0.04 2.05
N ASP A 45 19.66 0.74 1.71
CA ASP A 45 19.11 0.81 0.34
C ASP A 45 20.12 1.49 -0.62
N SER A 46 19.85 1.41 -1.92
CA SER A 46 20.66 2.04 -2.98
C SER A 46 20.85 3.54 -2.74
N ILE A 47 22.02 4.05 -3.12
CA ILE A 47 22.38 5.47 -2.99
C ILE A 47 21.32 6.37 -3.63
N SER A 48 20.78 6.00 -4.80
CA SER A 48 19.71 6.75 -5.47
C SER A 48 18.43 6.85 -4.63
N ASN A 49 18.01 5.76 -3.97
CA ASN A 49 16.84 5.80 -3.09
C ASN A 49 17.09 6.58 -1.80
N LEU A 50 18.27 6.44 -1.20
CA LEU A 50 18.68 7.23 -0.04
C LEU A 50 18.69 8.74 -0.36
N MET A 51 19.22 9.11 -1.54
CA MET A 51 19.28 10.49 -1.99
C MET A 51 17.92 11.12 -2.30
N LYS A 52 16.85 10.34 -2.59
CA LYS A 52 15.51 10.90 -2.83
C LYS A 52 14.93 11.58 -1.60
N HIS A 53 15.16 11.04 -0.41
CA HIS A 53 14.74 11.67 0.84
C HIS A 53 15.53 12.97 1.10
N ASP A 54 16.84 12.93 0.82
CA ASP A 54 17.75 14.05 1.04
C ASP A 54 17.75 15.09 -0.10
N ALA A 55 17.00 14.85 -1.19
CA ALA A 55 16.88 15.77 -2.30
C ALA A 55 16.09 17.05 -1.95
N TYR A 56 15.34 17.03 -0.83
CA TYR A 56 14.52 18.15 -0.38
C TYR A 56 14.89 18.57 1.05
N LYS A 57 15.09 19.88 1.26
CA LYS A 57 15.41 20.46 2.57
C LYS A 57 14.49 21.63 2.88
N ARG A 58 14.14 21.81 4.16
CA ARG A 58 13.41 23.01 4.60
C ARG A 58 14.38 24.19 4.73
N ILE A 59 14.11 25.26 4.00
CA ILE A 59 14.83 26.54 4.09
C ILE A 59 13.82 27.63 4.38
N GLY A 60 13.98 28.32 5.52
CA GLY A 60 13.06 29.39 5.93
C GLY A 60 11.59 28.96 5.94
N ARG A 61 11.31 27.76 6.48
CA ARG A 61 9.98 27.10 6.58
C ARG A 61 9.44 26.46 5.30
N ARG A 62 9.96 26.79 4.12
CA ARG A 62 9.53 26.20 2.83
C ARG A 62 10.35 24.96 2.49
N LEU A 63 9.71 23.90 1.99
CA LEU A 63 10.40 22.76 1.39
C LEU A 63 10.97 23.19 0.03
N LYS A 64 12.27 23.00 -0.18
CA LYS A 64 12.96 23.30 -1.44
C LYS A 64 13.75 22.08 -1.91
N GLN A 65 13.76 21.85 -3.21
CA GLN A 65 14.65 20.87 -3.84
C GLN A 65 16.08 21.41 -3.82
N ILE A 66 17.03 20.60 -3.37
CA ILE A 66 18.44 20.98 -3.23
C ILE A 66 19.37 20.21 -4.16
N ARG A 67 18.94 19.05 -4.67
CA ARG A 67 19.68 18.27 -5.67
C ARG A 67 18.69 17.66 -6.67
N TRP A 68 19.14 17.51 -7.91
CA TRP A 68 18.45 16.68 -8.90
C TRP A 68 18.91 15.24 -8.67
N GLY A 69 17.95 14.35 -8.47
CA GLY A 69 18.14 12.90 -8.43
C GLY A 69 17.39 12.28 -9.59
#